data_AF-M1ZV55-F1
#
_entry.id   AF-M1ZV55-F1
#
_cell.length_a   1.000
_cell.length_b   1.000
_cell.length_c   1.000
_cell.angle_alpha   90.00
_cell.angle_beta   90.00
_cell.angle_gamma   90.00
#
_symmetry.space_group_name_H-M   'P 1'
#
loop_
_entity.id
_entity.type
_entity.pdbx_description
1 polymer ?
#
loop_
_entity_poly.entity_id
_entity_poly.type
_entity_poly.pdbx_seq_one_letter_code
_entity_poly.pdbx_strand_id
1 'polypeptide(L)'
;MKNCAEAYKLVKEKNIPLEVCPTSNLHTKAFESYEAHPFMDFLKDDIKITINTDNMTVSNTTITKELEMLNKFCGLSIEDYKTIYLNSVEAAFTTKEAKKRLKKFVE
;
A
#
# COMPACT_ATOMS: atom_id res chain seq x y z
N MET A 1 -12.56 -2.56 6.33
CA MET A 1 -13.10 -2.11 5.02
C MET A 1 -13.57 -3.28 4.15
N LYS A 2 -12.80 -4.37 3.99
CA LYS A 2 -13.23 -5.60 3.26
C LYS A 2 -14.67 -6.08 3.57
N ASN A 3 -15.07 -5.99 4.85
CA ASN A 3 -16.38 -6.46 5.32
C ASN A 3 -17.44 -5.33 5.45
N CYS A 4 -17.21 -4.16 4.86
CA CYS A 4 -18.14 -3.04 4.86
C CYS A 4 -18.26 -2.46 3.45
N ALA A 5 -19.28 -2.89 2.70
CA ALA A 5 -19.48 -2.52 1.30
C ALA A 5 -19.62 -1.00 1.10
N GLU A 6 -20.26 -0.30 2.04
CA GLU A 6 -20.41 1.15 1.99
C GLU A 6 -19.06 1.87 2.09
N ALA A 7 -18.22 1.47 3.06
CA ALA A 7 -16.88 2.04 3.20
C ALA A 7 -16.00 1.72 1.98
N TYR A 8 -16.09 0.50 1.44
CA TYR A 8 -15.37 0.09 0.24
C TYR A 8 -15.71 0.98 -0.96
N LYS A 9 -17.02 1.16 -1.21
CA LYS A 9 -17.53 2.02 -2.28
C LYS A 9 -17.10 3.47 -2.08
N LEU A 10 -17.23 4.01 -0.87
CA LEU A 10 -16.86 5.38 -0.56
C LEU A 10 -15.38 5.67 -0.83
N VAL A 11 -14.48 4.79 -0.39
CA VAL A 11 -13.04 4.92 -0.58
C VAL A 11 -12.69 4.91 -2.07
N LYS A 12 -13.27 3.98 -2.83
CA LYS A 12 -13.08 3.88 -4.28
C LYS A 12 -13.57 5.13 -5.01
N GLU A 13 -14.82 5.53 -4.79
CA GLU A 13 -15.43 6.68 -5.50
C GLU A 13 -14.74 8.00 -5.17
N LYS A 14 -14.26 8.17 -3.94
CA LYS A 14 -13.57 9.40 -3.51
C LYS A 14 -12.07 9.37 -3.72
N ASN A 15 -11.51 8.31 -4.31
CA ASN A 15 -10.06 8.12 -4.49
C ASN A 15 -9.27 8.34 -3.18
N ILE A 16 -9.79 7.82 -2.06
CA ILE A 16 -9.13 7.96 -0.76
C ILE A 16 -7.96 6.96 -0.70
N PRO A 17 -6.71 7.42 -0.55
CA PRO A 17 -5.57 6.53 -0.44
C PRO A 17 -5.59 5.78 0.90
N LEU A 18 -5.23 4.50 0.86
CA LEU A 18 -5.09 3.65 2.04
C LEU A 18 -3.62 3.40 2.34
N GLU A 19 -3.19 3.78 3.53
CA GLU A 19 -1.85 3.53 4.04
C GLU A 19 -1.79 2.11 4.62
N VAL A 20 -1.30 1.16 3.81
CA VAL A 20 -1.26 -0.27 4.17
C VAL A 20 0.10 -0.59 4.80
N CYS A 21 0.07 -1.30 5.92
CA CYS A 21 1.27 -1.66 6.70
C CYS A 21 1.33 -3.19 6.91
N PRO A 22 1.76 -3.97 5.91
CA PRO A 22 1.54 -5.43 5.88
C PRO A 22 2.08 -6.16 7.10
N THR A 23 3.36 -5.95 7.43
CA THR A 23 3.99 -6.61 8.59
C THR A 23 3.35 -6.18 9.91
N SER A 24 3.01 -4.89 10.06
CA SER A 24 2.29 -4.39 11.24
C SER A 24 0.91 -5.03 11.37
N ASN A 25 0.16 -5.15 10.27
CA ASN A 25 -1.17 -5.77 10.26
C ASN A 25 -1.11 -7.26 10.61
N LEU A 26 -0.04 -7.96 10.21
CA LEU A 26 0.21 -9.34 10.65
C LEU A 26 0.52 -9.42 12.15
N HIS A 27 1.45 -8.61 12.66
CA HIS A 27 1.85 -8.61 14.08
C HIS A 27 0.71 -8.22 15.03
N THR A 28 -0.17 -7.32 14.58
CA THR A 28 -1.38 -6.91 15.32
C THR A 28 -2.55 -7.88 15.15
N LYS A 29 -2.37 -8.98 14.41
CA LYS A 29 -3.39 -10.00 14.11
C LYS A 29 -4.63 -9.44 13.40
N ALA A 30 -4.47 -8.35 12.65
CA ALA A 30 -5.52 -7.86 11.76
C ALA A 30 -5.76 -8.83 10.59
N PHE A 31 -4.71 -9.54 10.16
CA PHE A 31 -4.77 -10.63 9.19
C PHE A 31 -3.88 -11.80 9.65
N GLU A 32 -4.23 -13.01 9.20
CA GLU A 32 -3.56 -14.26 9.62
C GLU A 32 -2.26 -14.55 8.85
N SER A 33 -2.12 -13.98 7.66
CA SER A 33 -0.93 -14.12 6.82
C SER A 33 -0.82 -12.95 5.82
N TYR A 34 0.29 -12.87 5.08
CA TYR A 34 0.43 -11.87 4.01
C TYR A 34 -0.58 -12.12 2.88
N GLU A 35 -0.81 -13.37 2.52
CA GLU A 35 -1.75 -13.81 1.47
C GLU A 35 -3.20 -13.53 1.83
N ALA A 36 -3.54 -13.53 3.13
CA ALA A 36 -4.87 -13.18 3.60
C ALA A 36 -5.16 -11.67 3.51
N HIS A 37 -4.14 -10.84 3.30
CA HIS A 37 -4.26 -9.39 3.26
C HIS A 37 -4.93 -8.92 1.95
N PRO A 38 -6.02 -8.13 1.99
CA PRO A 38 -6.81 -7.76 0.80
C PRO A 38 -6.18 -6.66 -0.07
N PHE A 39 -4.89 -6.33 0.08
CA PHE A 39 -4.35 -5.14 -0.60
C PHE A 39 -4.23 -5.36 -2.11
N MET A 40 -3.97 -6.59 -2.55
CA MET A 40 -3.98 -6.92 -3.98
C MET A 40 -5.37 -6.78 -4.58
N ASP A 41 -6.43 -7.13 -3.84
CA ASP A 41 -7.81 -6.93 -4.26
C ASP A 41 -8.12 -5.43 -4.40
N PHE A 42 -7.71 -4.62 -3.42
CA PHE A 42 -7.85 -3.17 -3.47
C PHE A 42 -7.12 -2.59 -4.69
N LEU A 43 -5.88 -3.00 -4.94
CA LEU A 43 -5.09 -2.52 -6.08
C LEU A 43 -5.76 -2.87 -7.42
N LYS A 44 -6.26 -4.10 -7.57
CA LYS A 44 -6.98 -4.56 -8.77
C LYS A 44 -8.32 -3.86 -8.98
N ASP A 45 -8.94 -3.41 -7.90
CA ASP A 45 -10.20 -2.66 -7.91
C ASP A 45 -10.01 -1.15 -8.07
N ASP A 46 -8.82 -0.70 -8.49
CA ASP A 46 -8.43 0.70 -8.63
C ASP A 46 -8.50 1.53 -7.33
N ILE A 47 -8.54 0.88 -6.18
CA ILE A 47 -8.40 1.57 -4.89
C ILE A 47 -6.93 1.97 -4.71
N LYS A 48 -6.73 3.24 -4.39
CA LYS A 48 -5.39 3.81 -4.17
C LYS A 48 -4.82 3.24 -2.86
N ILE A 49 -3.73 2.51 -2.98
CA ILE A 49 -2.99 1.97 -1.82
C ILE A 49 -1.53 2.45 -1.84
N THR A 50 -0.97 2.63 -0.65
CA THR A 50 0.46 2.85 -0.40
C THR A 50 0.97 1.74 0.52
N ILE A 51 2.26 1.42 0.46
CA ILE A 51 2.90 0.46 1.37
C ILE A 51 3.81 1.21 2.34
N ASN A 52 3.65 0.92 3.62
CA ASN A 52 4.29 1.63 4.72
C ASN A 52 4.77 0.62 5.77
N THR A 53 5.70 1.04 6.63
CA THR A 53 6.28 0.18 7.68
C THR A 53 5.57 0.28 9.02
N ASP A 54 4.80 1.36 9.24
CA ASP A 54 4.25 1.76 10.54
C ASP A 54 5.38 1.97 11.57
N ASN A 55 5.76 0.92 12.30
CA ASN A 55 6.85 0.93 13.28
C ASN A 55 7.97 -0.05 12.92
N MET A 56 9.08 0.49 12.42
CA MET A 56 10.24 -0.32 11.99
C MET A 56 10.91 -1.08 13.13
N THR A 57 11.00 -0.51 14.33
CA THR A 57 11.69 -1.12 15.48
C THR A 57 10.88 -2.27 16.06
N VAL A 58 9.58 -2.05 16.29
CA VAL A 58 8.67 -3.07 16.84
C VAL A 58 8.50 -4.21 15.85
N SER A 59 8.39 -3.92 14.55
CA SER A 59 8.18 -4.93 13.52
C SER A 59 9.47 -5.50 12.92
N ASN A 60 10.66 -5.02 13.34
CA ASN A 60 11.96 -5.39 12.78
C ASN A 60 11.99 -5.38 11.23
N THR A 61 11.35 -4.37 10.64
CA THR A 61 11.07 -4.27 9.20
C THR A 61 11.71 -3.02 8.59
N THR A 62 11.78 -3.00 7.26
CA THR A 62 12.15 -1.84 6.44
C THR A 62 11.22 -1.80 5.23
N ILE A 63 11.16 -0.68 4.50
CA ILE A 63 10.33 -0.63 3.28
C ILE A 63 10.73 -1.69 2.26
N THR A 64 12.04 -1.96 2.11
CA THR A 64 12.54 -3.02 1.24
C THR A 64 12.04 -4.40 1.70
N LYS A 65 12.09 -4.67 3.01
CA LYS A 65 11.57 -5.93 3.57
C LYS A 65 10.07 -6.08 3.35
N GLU A 66 9.26 -5.02 3.51
CA GLU A 66 7.81 -5.07 3.21
C GLU A 66 7.60 -5.51 1.75
N LEU A 67 8.30 -4.87 0.81
CA LEU A 67 8.17 -5.16 -0.62
C LEU A 67 8.65 -6.57 -0.98
N GLU A 68 9.75 -7.04 -0.40
CA GLU A 68 10.25 -8.41 -0.59
C GLU A 68 9.24 -9.45 -0.09
N MET A 69 8.62 -9.21 1.06
CA MET A 69 7.59 -10.11 1.61
C MET A 69 6.33 -10.11 0.75
N LEU A 70 5.88 -8.94 0.30
CA LEU A 70 4.72 -8.84 -0.60
C LEU A 70 4.99 -9.47 -1.97
N ASN A 71 6.20 -9.34 -2.52
CA ASN A 71 6.59 -10.04 -3.74
C ASN A 71 6.57 -11.56 -3.52
N LYS A 72 7.19 -12.03 -2.44
CA LYS A 72 7.33 -13.45 -2.13
C LYS A 72 5.99 -14.15 -1.87
N PHE A 73 5.11 -13.54 -1.08
CA PHE A 73 3.88 -14.20 -0.63
C PHE A 73 2.66 -13.81 -1.47
N CYS A 74 2.62 -12.60 -2.02
CA CYS A 74 1.45 -12.07 -2.71
C CYS A 74 1.67 -11.88 -4.22
N GLY A 75 2.88 -12.16 -4.72
CA GLY A 75 3.23 -12.03 -6.13
C GLY A 75 3.26 -10.58 -6.62
N LEU A 76 3.50 -9.61 -5.72
CA LEU A 76 3.58 -8.19 -6.08
C LEU A 76 4.62 -7.97 -7.20
N SER A 77 4.17 -7.57 -8.38
CA SER A 77 5.03 -7.32 -9.53
C SER A 77 5.72 -5.95 -9.46
N ILE A 78 6.68 -5.71 -10.35
CA ILE A 78 7.32 -4.40 -10.50
C ILE A 78 6.30 -3.37 -10.99
N GLU A 79 5.38 -3.76 -11.88
CA GLU A 79 4.31 -2.91 -12.41
C GLU A 79 3.31 -2.51 -11.32
N ASP A 80 2.95 -3.46 -10.44
CA ASP A 80 2.13 -3.18 -9.25
C ASP A 80 2.85 -2.19 -8.34
N TYR A 81 4.14 -2.43 -8.07
CA TYR A 81 4.94 -1.54 -7.23
C TYR A 81 5.06 -0.12 -7.82
N LYS A 82 5.23 0.03 -9.14
CA LYS A 82 5.22 1.34 -9.80
C LYS A 82 3.89 2.06 -9.57
N THR A 83 2.78 1.35 -9.66
CA THR A 83 1.45 1.91 -9.39
C THR A 83 1.32 2.37 -7.94
N ILE A 84 1.74 1.53 -6.98
CA ILE A 84 1.76 1.85 -5.55
C ILE A 84 2.66 3.07 -5.26
N TYR A 85 3.83 3.14 -5.89
CA TYR A 85 4.75 4.26 -5.74
C TYR A 85 4.12 5.56 -6.23
N LEU A 86 3.52 5.55 -7.43
CA LEU A 86 2.83 6.73 -7.96
C LEU A 86 1.64 7.14 -7.08
N ASN A 87 0.87 6.18 -6.56
CA ASN A 87 -0.18 6.45 -5.58
C ASN A 87 0.38 7.14 -4.33
N SER A 88 1.53 6.67 -3.83
CA SER A 88 2.22 7.26 -2.66
C SER A 88 2.65 8.70 -2.92
N VAL A 89 3.21 8.99 -4.10
CA VAL A 89 3.59 10.35 -4.49
C VAL A 89 2.37 11.27 -4.57
N GLU A 90 1.26 10.79 -5.15
CA GLU A 90 0.04 11.60 -5.25
C GLU A 90 -0.65 11.80 -3.91
N ALA A 91 -0.62 10.81 -3.01
CA ALA A 91 -1.18 10.89 -1.67
C ALA A 91 -0.37 11.79 -0.73
N ALA A 92 0.94 11.94 -0.96
CA ALA A 92 1.82 12.69 -0.09
C ALA A 92 1.35 14.14 0.15
N PHE A 93 1.32 14.56 1.41
CA PHE A 93 1.05 15.95 1.79
C PHE A 93 2.30 16.81 1.60
N THR A 94 2.58 17.13 0.35
CA THR A 94 3.76 17.90 -0.07
C THR A 94 3.44 18.79 -1.28
N THR A 95 4.42 19.59 -1.71
CA THR A 95 4.23 20.53 -2.83
C THR A 95 4.15 19.82 -4.17
N LYS A 96 3.54 20.48 -5.17
CA LYS A 96 3.44 19.95 -6.54
C LYS A 96 4.82 19.72 -7.15
N GLU A 97 5.79 20.57 -6.82
CA GLU A 97 7.17 20.48 -7.28
C GLU A 97 7.85 19.23 -6.70
N ALA A 98 7.65 18.96 -5.41
CA ALA A 98 8.14 17.75 -4.77
C ALA A 98 7.53 16.50 -5.41
N LYS A 99 6.21 16.48 -5.67
CA LYS A 99 5.55 15.38 -6.38
C LYS A 99 6.10 15.19 -7.78
N LYS A 100 6.25 16.25 -8.56
CA LYS A 100 6.82 16.21 -9.92
C LYS A 100 8.25 15.67 -9.91
N ARG A 101 9.06 16.03 -8.92
CA ARG A 101 10.42 15.49 -8.76
C ARG A 101 10.39 13.99 -8.45
N LEU A 102 9.50 13.55 -7.56
CA LEU A 102 9.42 12.14 -7.15
C LEU A 102 8.93 11.22 -8.28
N LYS A 103 7.97 11.66 -9.11
CA LYS A 103 7.49 10.87 -10.26
C LYS A 103 8.61 10.44 -11.22
N LYS A 104 9.65 11.26 -11.37
CA LYS A 104 10.80 10.97 -12.25
C LYS A 104 11.65 9.76 -11.85
N PHE A 105 11.48 9.21 -10.64
CA PHE A 105 12.22 8.01 -10.21
C PHE A 105 11.61 6.71 -10.73
N VAL A 106 10.41 6.74 -11.30
CA VAL A 106 9.69 5.58 -11.84
C VAL A 106 9.24 5.75 -13.29
N GLU A 107 9.49 6.92 -13.88
CA GLU A 107 9.47 7.18 -15.33
C GLU A 107 10.71 6.55 -15.98
#